data_AF-A0A2P4Z681-F1
#
_entry.id   AF-A0A2P4Z681-F1
#
_cell.length_a   1.000
_cell.length_b   1.000
_cell.length_c   1.000
_cell.angle_alpha   90.00
_cell.angle_beta   90.00
_cell.angle_gamma   90.00
#
_symmetry.space_group_name_H-M   'P 1'
#
loop_
_entity.id
_entity.type
_entity.pdbx_description
1 polymer ?
#
loop_
_entity_poly.entity_id
_entity_poly.type
_entity_poly.pdbx_seq_one_letter_code
_entity_poly.pdbx_strand_id
1 'polypeptide(L)'
;MNSKLELRTASSLKGGDFRELFRKNYIPITQFEKVLLSVTSCVEGLKNTTDTNSVACITELTSNRALKRLQILMKSTPDGRRITKNRPLIGSSRYSIKDLMTFPEHSLVRRYGEFLTTYNLEIDRVPVRYVNSEDLAYVLTRFRQIHDILHTAFELNIKVESEVTLKLFEFLHAGIPFGAIGAFMGLFITPILKVRPKEIFENQNKIHIYPSKSIQIHQDCDKYLNSLEITKKEILYPKQIVI
;
A
#
# COMPACT_ATOMS: atom_id res chain seq x y z
N MET A 1 -46.30 25.60 -2.18
CA MET A 1 -46.36 24.39 -3.02
C MET A 1 -44.96 24.04 -3.45
N ASN A 2 -44.50 22.84 -3.07
CA ASN A 2 -43.19 22.26 -3.34
C ASN A 2 -42.79 22.33 -4.83
N SER A 3 -41.49 22.45 -5.13
CA SER A 3 -40.66 21.25 -5.36
C SER A 3 -39.28 21.57 -5.95
N LYS A 4 -38.32 20.73 -5.52
CA LYS A 4 -36.99 20.44 -6.10
C LYS A 4 -35.81 21.31 -5.65
N LEU A 5 -35.30 20.90 -4.49
CA LEU A 5 -33.89 20.64 -4.20
C LEU A 5 -32.92 20.89 -5.37
N GLU A 6 -32.17 21.98 -5.29
CA GLU A 6 -30.87 22.12 -5.93
C GLU A 6 -29.79 21.36 -5.13
N LEU A 7 -29.87 20.03 -5.14
CA LEU A 7 -28.81 19.14 -4.64
C LEU A 7 -28.46 18.14 -5.74
N ARG A 8 -27.78 18.65 -6.76
CA ARG A 8 -27.08 17.94 -7.84
C ARG A 8 -25.95 18.89 -8.26
N THR A 9 -24.67 18.60 -8.21
CA THR A 9 -23.96 17.31 -8.27
C THR A 9 -22.53 17.53 -7.77
N ALA A 10 -22.13 16.86 -6.70
CA ALA A 10 -20.72 16.59 -6.43
C ALA A 10 -20.23 15.49 -7.39
N SER A 11 -20.12 15.83 -8.67
CA SER A 11 -19.59 14.95 -9.72
C SER A 11 -18.36 15.59 -10.35
N SER A 12 -17.23 15.61 -9.64
CA SER A 12 -15.90 15.64 -10.24
C SER A 12 -14.81 15.49 -9.18
N LEU A 13 -14.61 14.27 -8.69
CA LEU A 13 -13.34 13.88 -8.08
C LEU A 13 -12.81 12.69 -8.88
N LYS A 14 -12.09 12.99 -9.96
CA LYS A 14 -11.39 11.98 -10.76
C LYS A 14 -10.37 11.26 -9.89
N GLY A 15 -10.53 9.94 -9.85
CA GLY A 15 -9.73 8.98 -9.12
C GLY A 15 -10.67 7.98 -8.47
N GLY A 16 -10.67 6.76 -9.02
CA GLY A 16 -11.75 5.77 -8.89
C GLY A 16 -12.31 5.67 -7.49
N ASP A 17 -13.63 5.71 -7.37
CA ASP A 17 -14.32 5.49 -6.12
C ASP A 17 -13.96 4.09 -5.60
N PHE A 18 -13.39 4.00 -4.39
CA PHE A 18 -13.10 2.71 -3.77
C PHE A 18 -14.33 1.79 -3.76
N ARG A 19 -15.53 2.35 -3.61
CA ARG A 19 -16.77 1.56 -3.62
C ARG A 19 -17.02 0.91 -4.97
N GLU A 20 -16.69 1.60 -6.06
CA GLU A 20 -16.76 1.03 -7.40
C GLU A 20 -15.71 -0.07 -7.58
N LEU A 21 -14.47 0.17 -7.15
CA LEU A 21 -13.40 -0.82 -7.17
C LEU A 21 -13.81 -2.09 -6.39
N PHE A 22 -14.38 -1.92 -5.20
CA PHE A 22 -14.89 -3.01 -4.37
C PHE A 22 -16.01 -3.78 -5.07
N ARG A 23 -17.06 -3.08 -5.54
CA ARG A 23 -18.21 -3.74 -6.20
C ARG A 23 -17.81 -4.55 -7.44
N LYS A 24 -16.84 -4.05 -8.22
CA LYS A 24 -16.38 -4.73 -9.45
C LYS A 24 -15.55 -5.99 -9.17
N ASN A 25 -14.82 -6.02 -8.05
CA ASN A 25 -13.83 -7.07 -7.77
C ASN A 25 -14.22 -8.01 -6.63
N TYR A 26 -15.26 -7.69 -5.86
CA TYR A 26 -15.72 -8.52 -4.76
C TYR A 26 -16.29 -9.85 -5.26
N ILE A 27 -15.80 -10.94 -4.67
CA ILE A 27 -16.22 -12.30 -4.95
C ILE A 27 -16.71 -12.91 -3.63
N PRO A 28 -18.02 -13.16 -3.47
CA PRO A 28 -18.53 -13.85 -2.30
C PRO A 28 -18.05 -15.30 -2.30
N ILE A 29 -17.56 -15.78 -1.16
CA ILE A 29 -17.09 -17.15 -0.97
C ILE A 29 -17.64 -17.74 0.33
N THR A 30 -17.90 -19.04 0.32
CA THR A 30 -18.28 -19.84 1.49
C THR A 30 -17.07 -20.12 2.39
N GLN A 31 -17.31 -20.59 3.63
CA GLN A 31 -16.20 -20.95 4.52
C GLN A 31 -15.38 -22.13 3.98
N PHE A 32 -16.02 -23.06 3.27
CA PHE A 32 -15.32 -24.18 2.65
C PHE A 32 -14.41 -23.70 1.51
N GLU A 33 -14.93 -22.91 0.58
CA GLU A 33 -14.14 -22.31 -0.51
C GLU A 33 -13.00 -21.45 0.04
N LYS A 34 -13.25 -20.73 1.13
CA LYS A 34 -12.22 -19.94 1.82
C LYS A 34 -11.07 -20.80 2.32
N VAL A 35 -11.35 -21.94 2.95
CA VAL A 35 -10.32 -22.88 3.42
C VAL A 35 -9.57 -23.48 2.23
N LEU A 36 -10.30 -23.98 1.23
CA LEU A 36 -9.72 -24.58 0.04
C LEU A 36 -8.79 -23.59 -0.69
N LEU A 37 -9.26 -22.37 -0.95
CA LEU A 37 -8.50 -21.32 -1.62
C LEU A 37 -7.28 -20.89 -0.80
N SER A 38 -7.38 -20.87 0.53
CA SER A 38 -6.23 -20.58 1.41
C SER A 38 -5.15 -21.64 1.24
N VAL A 39 -5.53 -22.91 1.20
CA VAL A 39 -4.60 -24.03 1.03
C VAL A 39 -3.95 -24.00 -0.34
N THR A 40 -4.74 -23.84 -1.41
CA THR A 40 -4.22 -23.82 -2.78
C THR A 40 -3.28 -22.64 -3.01
N SER A 41 -3.67 -21.42 -2.61
CA SER A 41 -2.80 -20.24 -2.71
C SER A 41 -1.54 -20.36 -1.86
N CYS A 42 -1.60 -21.02 -0.70
CA CYS A 42 -0.40 -21.31 0.09
C CYS A 42 0.56 -22.23 -0.65
N VAL A 43 0.06 -23.30 -1.28
CA VAL A 43 0.88 -24.21 -2.08
C VAL A 43 1.49 -23.50 -3.28
N GLU A 44 0.70 -22.67 -3.98
CA GLU A 44 1.15 -21.89 -5.14
C GLU A 44 2.21 -20.86 -4.76
N GLY A 45 2.00 -20.09 -3.68
CA GLY A 45 2.97 -19.13 -3.18
C GLY A 45 4.29 -19.75 -2.69
N LEU A 46 4.25 -21.00 -2.19
CA LEU A 46 5.47 -21.74 -1.84
C LEU A 46 6.23 -22.25 -3.07
N LYS A 47 5.50 -22.64 -4.13
CA LYS A 47 6.11 -23.08 -5.39
C LYS A 47 6.69 -21.91 -6.18
N ASN A 48 6.01 -20.76 -6.16
CA ASN A 48 6.43 -19.53 -6.82
C ASN A 48 6.36 -18.35 -5.83
N THR A 49 7.49 -18.04 -5.21
CA THR A 49 7.61 -16.96 -4.23
C THR A 49 7.43 -15.56 -4.81
N THR A 50 7.42 -15.42 -6.14
CA THR A 50 7.17 -14.14 -6.84
C THR A 50 5.69 -13.93 -7.18
N ASP A 51 4.82 -14.91 -6.93
CA ASP A 51 3.39 -14.75 -7.18
C ASP A 51 2.72 -13.87 -6.13
N THR A 52 2.60 -12.60 -6.48
CA THR A 52 1.93 -11.57 -5.67
C THR A 52 0.44 -11.83 -5.47
N ASN A 53 -0.22 -12.57 -6.39
CA ASN A 53 -1.65 -12.88 -6.27
C ASN A 53 -1.92 -13.91 -5.18
N SER A 54 -1.12 -14.97 -5.11
CA SER A 54 -1.20 -15.96 -4.03
C SER A 54 -0.98 -15.33 -2.66
N VAL A 55 0.03 -14.47 -2.54
CA VAL A 55 0.32 -13.71 -1.31
C VAL A 55 -0.86 -12.80 -0.92
N ALA A 56 -1.41 -12.08 -1.89
CA ALA A 56 -2.56 -11.22 -1.71
C ALA A 56 -3.79 -12.01 -1.23
N CYS A 57 -4.05 -13.16 -1.87
CA CYS A 57 -5.15 -14.06 -1.57
C CYS A 57 -5.06 -14.60 -0.12
N ILE A 58 -3.93 -15.20 0.27
CA ILE A 58 -3.75 -15.74 1.63
C ILE A 58 -3.95 -14.64 2.69
N THR A 59 -3.45 -13.43 2.40
CA THR A 59 -3.64 -12.28 3.29
C THR A 59 -5.12 -11.93 3.46
N GLU A 60 -5.93 -11.93 2.40
CA GLU A 60 -7.37 -11.67 2.48
C GLU A 60 -8.09 -12.69 3.36
N LEU A 61 -7.75 -13.96 3.19
CA LEU A 61 -8.46 -15.07 3.83
C LEU A 61 -8.10 -15.17 5.33
N THR A 62 -6.87 -14.83 5.70
CA THR A 62 -6.35 -15.01 7.08
C THR A 62 -6.46 -13.77 7.98
N SER A 63 -6.62 -12.56 7.42
CA SER A 63 -6.41 -11.31 8.18
C SER A 63 -7.64 -10.74 8.89
N ASN A 64 -8.80 -11.41 8.87
CA ASN A 64 -10.06 -10.79 9.33
C ASN A 64 -9.98 -10.18 10.75
N ARG A 65 -9.40 -10.90 11.71
CA ARG A 65 -9.24 -10.42 13.09
C ARG A 65 -8.32 -9.19 13.17
N ALA A 66 -7.21 -9.23 12.44
CA ALA A 66 -6.26 -8.11 12.36
C ALA A 66 -6.90 -6.88 11.72
N LEU A 67 -7.64 -7.06 10.62
CA LEU A 67 -8.35 -5.98 9.94
C LEU A 67 -9.39 -5.31 10.83
N LYS A 68 -10.15 -6.07 11.62
CA LYS A 68 -11.10 -5.50 12.60
C LYS A 68 -10.39 -4.65 13.65
N ARG A 69 -9.27 -5.14 14.19
CA ARG A 69 -8.45 -4.38 15.15
C ARG A 69 -7.92 -3.09 14.51
N LEU A 70 -7.34 -3.17 13.31
CA LEU A 70 -6.84 -2.02 12.56
C LEU A 70 -7.94 -1.00 12.29
N GLN A 71 -9.13 -1.44 11.90
CA GLN A 71 -10.27 -0.56 11.67
C GLN A 71 -10.65 0.22 12.94
N ILE A 72 -10.67 -0.45 14.10
CA ILE A 72 -10.93 0.20 15.40
C ILE A 72 -9.85 1.24 15.70
N LEU A 73 -8.58 0.90 15.51
CA LEU A 73 -7.44 1.80 15.72
C LEU A 73 -7.49 3.01 14.77
N MET A 74 -7.83 2.81 13.49
CA MET A 74 -8.02 3.92 12.56
C MET A 74 -9.20 4.82 12.99
N LYS A 75 -10.30 4.24 13.48
CA LYS A 75 -11.47 5.02 13.91
C LYS A 75 -11.23 5.78 15.22
N SER A 76 -10.21 5.44 16.02
CA SER A 76 -9.91 6.13 17.27
C SER A 76 -9.28 7.51 17.04
N THR A 77 -8.58 7.73 15.92
CA THR A 77 -7.94 9.02 15.60
C THR A 77 -8.78 9.88 14.64
N PRO A 78 -8.72 11.23 14.73
CA PRO A 78 -9.40 12.11 13.78
C PRO A 78 -9.03 11.83 12.31
N ASP A 79 -7.75 11.58 12.03
CA ASP A 79 -7.28 11.37 10.66
C ASP A 79 -7.67 10.00 10.13
N GLY A 80 -7.62 8.97 10.97
CA GLY A 80 -8.07 7.64 10.57
C GLY A 80 -9.59 7.60 10.35
N ARG A 81 -10.39 8.39 11.09
CA ARG A 81 -11.81 8.62 10.76
C ARG A 81 -11.98 9.30 9.41
N ARG A 82 -11.18 10.33 9.11
CA ARG A 82 -11.21 11.03 7.82
C ARG A 82 -10.85 10.08 6.66
N ILE A 83 -9.81 9.26 6.83
CA ILE A 83 -9.36 8.27 5.84
C ILE A 83 -10.42 7.19 5.63
N THR A 84 -10.96 6.60 6.70
CA THR A 84 -12.00 5.55 6.60
C THR A 84 -13.33 6.09 6.04
N LYS A 85 -13.63 7.37 6.25
CA LYS A 85 -14.81 8.05 5.68
C LYS A 85 -14.63 8.35 4.19
N ASN A 86 -13.55 9.05 3.81
CA ASN A 86 -13.34 9.57 2.46
C ASN A 86 -12.78 8.53 1.49
N ARG A 87 -12.21 7.45 2.04
CA ARG A 87 -11.63 6.33 1.31
C ARG A 87 -10.67 6.72 0.16
N PRO A 88 -9.69 7.61 0.39
CA PRO A 88 -8.74 7.96 -0.64
C PRO A 88 -7.96 6.73 -1.11
N LEU A 89 -7.69 6.67 -2.42
CA LEU A 89 -6.85 5.66 -3.06
C LEU A 89 -5.59 6.30 -3.64
N ILE A 90 -4.51 5.52 -3.63
CA ILE A 90 -3.27 5.81 -4.33
C ILE A 90 -3.20 4.84 -5.51
N GLY A 91 -3.22 5.35 -6.73
CA GLY A 91 -3.29 4.53 -7.93
C GLY A 91 -3.06 5.34 -9.19
N SER A 92 -2.83 4.64 -10.30
CA SER A 92 -2.55 5.23 -11.62
C SER A 92 -3.65 6.19 -12.10
N SER A 93 -4.89 5.98 -11.65
CA SER A 93 -6.03 6.85 -11.96
C SER A 93 -5.90 8.29 -11.41
N ARG A 94 -5.01 8.52 -10.43
CA ARG A 94 -4.75 9.85 -9.83
C ARG A 94 -3.32 10.33 -10.03
N TYR A 95 -2.35 9.42 -10.07
CA TYR A 95 -0.94 9.76 -10.11
C TYR A 95 -0.21 8.88 -11.12
N SER A 96 0.61 9.48 -11.97
CA SER A 96 1.60 8.76 -12.77
C SER A 96 2.97 8.80 -12.11
N ILE A 97 3.86 7.86 -12.46
CA ILE A 97 5.25 7.88 -11.97
C ILE A 97 5.92 9.22 -12.34
N LYS A 98 5.64 9.76 -13.53
CA LYS A 98 6.14 11.07 -13.96
C LYS A 98 5.69 12.20 -13.01
N ASP A 99 4.45 12.15 -12.52
CA ASP A 99 3.95 13.14 -11.56
C ASP A 99 4.70 13.04 -10.24
N LEU A 100 4.95 11.82 -9.73
CA LEU A 100 5.71 11.60 -8.50
C LEU A 100 7.13 12.15 -8.61
N MET A 101 7.72 12.04 -9.81
CA MET A 101 9.04 12.60 -10.09
C MET A 101 9.06 14.14 -10.11
N THR A 102 7.94 14.85 -10.19
CA THR A 102 7.99 16.33 -10.14
C THR A 102 8.20 16.90 -8.72
N PHE A 103 8.06 16.07 -7.69
CA PHE A 103 8.18 16.50 -6.30
C PHE A 103 9.65 16.75 -5.88
N PRO A 104 9.90 17.54 -4.81
CA PRO A 104 11.25 17.82 -4.34
C PRO A 104 12.06 16.54 -4.06
N GLU A 105 13.35 16.56 -4.41
CA GLU A 105 14.28 15.41 -4.31
C GLU A 105 14.30 14.78 -2.91
N HIS A 106 14.20 15.60 -1.87
CA HIS A 106 14.25 15.12 -0.48
C HIS A 106 12.90 14.63 0.07
N SER A 107 11.82 14.68 -0.73
CA SER A 107 10.49 14.23 -0.31
C SER A 107 10.33 12.71 -0.42
N LEU A 108 9.45 12.16 0.43
CA LEU A 108 9.07 10.75 0.35
C LEU A 108 8.39 10.41 -0.99
N VAL A 109 7.61 11.35 -1.55
CA VAL A 109 6.87 11.15 -2.80
C VAL A 109 7.82 10.97 -3.98
N ARG A 110 8.84 11.82 -4.09
CA ARG A 110 9.87 11.71 -5.14
C ARG A 110 10.64 10.41 -5.02
N ARG A 111 11.06 10.04 -3.80
CA ARG A 111 11.71 8.75 -3.54
C ARG A 111 10.84 7.55 -3.87
N TYR A 112 9.52 7.65 -3.62
CA TYR A 112 8.60 6.58 -3.98
C TYR A 112 8.52 6.41 -5.51
N GLY A 113 8.48 7.51 -6.26
CA GLY A 113 8.58 7.47 -7.72
C GLY A 113 9.89 6.85 -8.22
N GLU A 114 11.01 7.18 -7.60
CA GLU A 114 12.33 6.60 -7.90
C GLU A 114 12.38 5.10 -7.58
N PHE A 115 11.82 4.68 -6.43
CA PHE A 115 11.71 3.28 -6.04
C PHE A 115 10.91 2.46 -7.07
N LEU A 116 9.73 2.95 -7.44
CA LEU A 116 8.90 2.30 -8.46
C LEU A 116 9.61 2.20 -9.81
N THR A 117 10.31 3.27 -10.22
CA THR A 117 11.09 3.29 -11.47
C THR A 117 12.25 2.30 -11.43
N THR A 118 12.99 2.26 -10.31
CA THR A 118 14.17 1.43 -10.13
C THR A 118 13.84 -0.06 -10.20
N TYR A 119 12.72 -0.46 -9.60
CA TYR A 119 12.30 -1.86 -9.56
C TYR A 119 11.27 -2.22 -10.63
N ASN A 120 10.98 -1.30 -11.56
CA ASN A 120 9.98 -1.45 -12.62
C ASN A 120 8.62 -1.94 -12.07
N LEU A 121 8.17 -1.30 -10.99
CA LEU A 121 6.92 -1.59 -10.30
C LEU A 121 5.82 -0.62 -10.71
N GLU A 122 4.58 -1.12 -10.73
CA GLU A 122 3.40 -0.29 -10.95
C GLU A 122 2.90 0.35 -9.65
N ILE A 123 2.22 1.50 -9.76
CA ILE A 123 1.60 2.19 -8.62
C ILE A 123 0.38 1.39 -8.12
N ASP A 124 -0.32 0.71 -9.03
CA ASP A 124 -1.56 0.00 -8.69
C ASP A 124 -1.26 -1.33 -7.99
N ARG A 125 -2.16 -1.68 -7.07
CA ARG A 125 -2.11 -2.94 -6.33
C ARG A 125 -3.32 -3.79 -6.66
N VAL A 126 -3.16 -5.10 -6.51
CA VAL A 126 -4.24 -6.06 -6.74
C VAL A 126 -5.45 -5.72 -5.85
N PRO A 127 -6.65 -5.55 -6.42
CA PRO A 127 -7.84 -5.23 -5.65
C PRO A 127 -8.20 -6.35 -4.68
N VAL A 128 -8.84 -6.00 -3.57
CA VAL A 128 -9.34 -6.97 -2.58
C VAL A 128 -10.59 -7.65 -3.12
N ARG A 129 -10.65 -8.98 -3.07
CA ARG A 129 -11.72 -9.78 -3.69
C ARG A 129 -12.57 -10.54 -2.67
N TYR A 130 -11.96 -11.13 -1.66
CA TYR A 130 -12.56 -12.15 -0.80
C TYR A 130 -12.93 -11.65 0.61
N VAL A 131 -12.90 -10.33 0.84
CA VAL A 131 -13.28 -9.72 2.11
C VAL A 131 -14.70 -9.17 2.03
N ASN A 132 -15.63 -9.78 2.77
CA ASN A 132 -17.06 -9.47 2.72
C ASN A 132 -17.45 -8.05 3.17
N SER A 133 -16.67 -7.45 4.07
CA SER A 133 -16.96 -6.10 4.58
C SER A 133 -16.23 -5.05 3.76
N GLU A 134 -16.97 -4.11 3.15
CA GLU A 134 -16.42 -2.97 2.42
C GLU A 134 -15.42 -2.17 3.28
N ASP A 135 -15.73 -1.96 4.56
CA ASP A 135 -14.83 -1.28 5.51
C ASP A 135 -13.50 -2.03 5.67
N LEU A 136 -13.55 -3.33 5.91
CA LEU A 136 -12.34 -4.14 6.11
C LEU A 136 -11.54 -4.31 4.82
N ALA A 137 -12.23 -4.41 3.69
CA ALA A 137 -11.60 -4.45 2.37
C ALA A 137 -10.85 -3.15 2.08
N TYR A 138 -11.38 -2.00 2.52
CA TYR A 138 -10.68 -0.73 2.40
C TYR A 138 -9.42 -0.67 3.28
N VAL A 139 -9.52 -1.11 4.54
CA VAL A 139 -8.36 -1.19 5.44
C VAL A 139 -7.27 -2.07 4.83
N LEU A 140 -7.63 -3.23 4.28
CA LEU A 140 -6.66 -4.11 3.61
C LEU A 140 -6.08 -3.49 2.33
N THR A 141 -6.90 -2.78 1.55
CA THR A 141 -6.43 -2.04 0.37
C THR A 141 -5.38 -0.99 0.75
N ARG A 142 -5.62 -0.24 1.83
CA ARG A 142 -4.67 0.73 2.37
C ARG A 142 -3.41 0.05 2.88
N PHE A 143 -3.54 -1.08 3.57
CA PHE A 143 -2.41 -1.89 3.99
C PHE A 143 -1.52 -2.31 2.79
N ARG A 144 -2.11 -2.71 1.66
CA ARG A 144 -1.35 -3.04 0.42
C ARG A 144 -0.65 -1.85 -0.21
N GLN A 145 -1.30 -0.68 -0.22
CA GLN A 145 -0.76 0.54 -0.82
C GLN A 145 0.39 1.12 -0.01
N ILE A 146 0.35 1.00 1.33
CA ILE A 146 1.46 1.49 2.16
C ILE A 146 2.69 0.59 2.10
N HIS A 147 2.57 -0.69 1.71
CA HIS A 147 3.70 -1.63 1.67
C HIS A 147 4.90 -1.09 0.87
N ASP A 148 4.70 -0.70 -0.39
CA ASP A 148 5.80 -0.16 -1.22
C ASP A 148 6.28 1.23 -0.73
N ILE A 149 5.38 1.99 -0.09
CA ILE A 149 5.72 3.26 0.55
C ILE A 149 6.60 3.01 1.77
N LEU A 150 6.38 1.94 2.53
CA LEU A 150 7.21 1.56 3.67
C LEU A 150 8.59 1.07 3.24
N HIS A 151 8.69 0.33 2.12
CA HIS A 151 9.98 0.04 1.49
C HIS A 151 10.76 1.33 1.23
N THR A 152 10.09 2.31 0.63
CA THR A 152 10.70 3.62 0.36
C THR A 152 11.07 4.36 1.65
N ALA A 153 10.17 4.40 2.64
CA ALA A 153 10.34 5.16 3.87
C ALA A 153 11.45 4.60 4.78
N PHE A 154 11.67 3.28 4.73
CA PHE A 154 12.73 2.60 5.47
C PHE A 154 13.99 2.34 4.63
N GLU A 155 14.02 2.84 3.39
CA GLU A 155 15.14 2.64 2.44
C GLU A 155 15.47 1.15 2.23
N LEU A 156 14.44 0.32 2.22
CA LEU A 156 14.51 -1.12 1.98
C LEU A 156 14.38 -1.42 0.48
N ASN A 157 15.17 -2.39 0.01
CA ASN A 157 15.07 -2.91 -1.36
C ASN A 157 14.02 -4.06 -1.43
N ILE A 158 13.80 -4.63 -2.61
CA ILE A 158 12.85 -5.75 -2.80
C ILE A 158 13.48 -7.14 -2.64
N LYS A 159 14.70 -7.24 -2.10
CA LYS A 159 15.34 -8.55 -1.85
C LYS A 159 14.65 -9.25 -0.69
N VAL A 160 14.84 -10.56 -0.61
CA VAL A 160 14.20 -11.42 0.39
C VAL A 160 14.45 -10.94 1.81
N GLU A 161 15.68 -10.51 2.15
CA GLU A 161 16.00 -10.00 3.50
C GLU A 161 15.20 -8.74 3.88
N SER A 162 15.02 -7.83 2.92
CA SER A 162 14.30 -6.58 3.11
C SER A 162 12.79 -6.83 3.20
N GLU A 163 12.27 -7.72 2.35
CA GLU A 163 10.88 -8.20 2.41
C GLU A 163 10.58 -8.85 3.77
N VAL A 164 11.45 -9.73 4.25
CA VAL A 164 11.30 -10.37 5.57
C VAL A 164 11.28 -9.33 6.69
N THR A 165 12.19 -8.35 6.63
CA THR A 165 12.27 -7.27 7.61
C THR A 165 10.98 -6.45 7.61
N LEU A 166 10.49 -6.06 6.43
CA LEU A 166 9.26 -5.29 6.31
C LEU A 166 8.04 -6.10 6.75
N LYS A 167 7.96 -7.39 6.41
CA LYS A 167 6.87 -8.29 6.84
C LYS A 167 6.82 -8.46 8.36
N LEU A 168 7.98 -8.51 9.02
CA LEU A 168 8.04 -8.53 10.48
C LEU A 168 7.53 -7.21 11.06
N PHE A 169 7.94 -6.07 10.51
CA PHE A 169 7.42 -4.76 10.91
C PHE A 169 5.89 -4.67 10.73
N GLU A 170 5.38 -5.09 9.57
CA GLU A 170 3.94 -5.16 9.27
C GLU A 170 3.20 -6.06 10.26
N PHE A 171 3.78 -7.20 10.64
CA PHE A 171 3.18 -8.09 11.62
C PHE A 171 3.14 -7.46 13.02
N LEU A 172 4.24 -6.86 13.48
CA LEU A 172 4.31 -6.22 14.79
C LEU A 172 3.36 -5.03 14.90
N HIS A 173 3.24 -4.23 13.85
CA HIS A 173 2.39 -3.05 13.83
C HIS A 173 0.92 -3.41 13.57
N ALA A 174 0.63 -4.18 12.53
CA ALA A 174 -0.72 -4.41 12.03
C ALA A 174 -1.36 -5.72 12.52
N GLY A 175 -0.56 -6.65 13.04
CA GLY A 175 -1.01 -7.96 13.53
C GLY A 175 -1.48 -8.89 12.42
N ILE A 176 -1.13 -8.63 11.17
CA ILE A 176 -1.56 -9.42 10.01
C ILE A 176 -0.81 -10.76 9.98
N PRO A 177 -1.49 -11.92 10.14
CA PRO A 177 -0.82 -13.22 10.37
C PRO A 177 0.12 -13.64 9.24
N PHE A 178 -0.20 -13.29 7.98
CA PHE A 178 0.66 -13.63 6.85
C PHE A 178 2.04 -12.94 6.92
N GLY A 179 2.14 -11.78 7.57
CA GLY A 179 3.42 -11.13 7.82
C GLY A 179 4.36 -12.00 8.67
N ALA A 180 3.83 -12.68 9.69
CA ALA A 180 4.61 -13.60 10.51
C ALA A 180 5.02 -14.86 9.75
N ILE A 181 4.11 -15.45 8.97
CA ILE A 181 4.40 -16.65 8.15
C ILE A 181 5.44 -16.32 7.08
N GLY A 182 5.31 -15.18 6.40
CA GLY A 182 6.29 -14.73 5.40
C GLY A 182 7.67 -14.46 6.01
N ALA A 183 7.73 -13.80 7.16
CA ALA A 183 9.00 -13.55 7.86
C ALA A 183 9.65 -14.85 8.35
N PHE A 184 8.86 -15.75 8.93
CA PHE A 184 9.32 -17.06 9.40
C PHE A 184 9.83 -17.92 8.22
N MET A 185 9.02 -18.09 7.17
CA MET A 185 9.41 -18.87 5.99
C MET A 185 10.61 -18.25 5.27
N GLY A 186 10.70 -16.93 5.19
CA GLY A 186 11.86 -16.25 4.62
C GLY A 186 13.14 -16.56 5.39
N LEU A 187 13.11 -16.61 6.73
CA LEU A 187 14.27 -16.99 7.55
C LEU A 187 14.78 -18.41 7.23
N PHE A 188 13.89 -19.36 6.96
CA PHE A 188 14.25 -20.75 6.63
C PHE A 188 14.55 -20.98 5.15
N ILE A 189 13.90 -20.26 4.23
CA ILE A 189 14.06 -20.41 2.77
C ILE A 189 15.28 -19.65 2.25
N THR A 190 15.63 -18.49 2.84
CA THR A 190 16.77 -17.66 2.41
C THR A 190 18.09 -18.42 2.29
N PRO A 191 18.51 -19.28 3.24
CA PRO A 191 19.73 -20.07 3.07
C PRO A 191 19.63 -21.06 1.88
N ILE A 192 18.46 -21.62 1.60
CA ILE A 192 18.23 -22.56 0.49
C ILE A 192 18.28 -21.83 -0.87
N LEU A 193 17.70 -20.63 -0.97
CA LEU A 193 17.75 -19.82 -2.18
C LEU A 193 19.17 -19.33 -2.51
N LYS A 194 20.00 -19.09 -1.50
CA LYS A 194 21.41 -18.67 -1.67
C LYS A 194 22.34 -19.82 -2.10
N VAL A 195 21.94 -21.08 -1.95
CA VAL A 195 22.74 -22.27 -2.32
C VAL A 195 22.44 -22.74 -3.76
N ARG A 196 21.39 -22.21 -4.43
CA ARG A 196 21.23 -22.44 -5.87
C ARG A 196 22.38 -21.74 -6.63
N PRO A 197 23.01 -22.40 -7.63
CA PRO A 197 24.10 -21.81 -8.37
C PRO A 197 23.68 -20.48 -9.01
N LYS A 198 24.56 -19.49 -8.90
CA LYS A 198 24.40 -18.07 -9.26
C LYS A 198 24.23 -17.78 -10.76
N GLU A 199 23.83 -18.75 -11.57
CA GLU A 199 23.65 -18.54 -12.99
C GLU A 199 22.19 -18.19 -13.27
N ILE A 200 21.86 -16.87 -13.30
CA ILE A 200 20.72 -16.23 -14.01
C ILE A 200 20.58 -14.73 -13.63
N PHE A 201 21.17 -14.24 -12.53
CA PHE A 201 20.94 -12.84 -12.08
C PHE A 201 22.07 -11.85 -12.35
N GLU A 202 23.07 -12.21 -13.16
CA GLU A 202 24.25 -11.36 -13.41
C GLU A 202 24.00 -10.18 -14.37
N ASN A 203 22.74 -9.90 -14.74
CA ASN A 203 22.37 -8.77 -15.58
C ASN A 203 21.67 -7.61 -14.84
N GLN A 204 21.60 -7.62 -13.51
CA GLN A 204 21.18 -6.47 -12.70
C GLN A 204 22.36 -5.67 -12.13
N ASN A 205 23.45 -5.59 -12.89
CA ASN A 205 24.65 -4.89 -12.47
C ASN A 205 24.42 -3.39 -12.29
N LYS A 206 24.69 -2.95 -11.06
CA LYS A 206 24.65 -1.59 -10.48
C LYS A 206 23.27 -1.05 -10.05
N ILE A 207 22.66 -1.70 -9.07
CA ILE A 207 21.80 -0.97 -8.12
C ILE A 207 22.73 -0.12 -7.24
N HIS A 208 22.86 1.17 -7.55
CA HIS A 208 23.54 2.13 -6.70
C HIS A 208 22.74 2.29 -5.40
N ILE A 209 23.21 1.66 -4.33
CA ILE A 209 22.80 2.02 -2.96
C ILE A 209 23.49 3.35 -2.66
N TYR A 210 22.85 4.46 -3.00
CA TYR A 210 23.30 5.76 -2.52
C TYR A 210 23.01 5.82 -1.01
N PRO A 211 23.95 6.25 -0.16
CA PRO A 211 23.60 6.72 1.18
C PRO A 211 22.74 7.98 0.99
N SER A 212 21.43 7.76 0.93
CA SER A 212 20.43 8.80 0.79
C SER A 212 20.44 9.66 2.05
N LYS A 213 20.50 10.99 1.91
CA LYS A 213 20.26 11.91 3.03
C LYS A 213 18.89 11.57 3.63
N SER A 214 18.80 11.35 4.94
CA SER A 214 17.58 10.92 5.64
C SER A 214 16.30 11.56 5.09
N ILE A 215 15.28 10.74 4.82
CA ILE A 215 13.94 11.20 4.43
C ILE A 215 13.44 12.20 5.49
N GLN A 216 13.20 13.44 5.08
CA GLN A 216 12.62 14.43 5.98
C GLN A 216 11.11 14.20 6.07
N ILE A 217 10.67 13.54 7.14
CA ILE A 217 9.26 13.42 7.47
C ILE A 217 8.80 14.80 7.94
N HIS A 218 7.97 15.48 7.13
CA HIS A 218 7.44 16.80 7.47
C HIS A 218 6.59 16.70 8.73
N GLN A 219 6.93 17.44 9.80
CA GLN A 219 6.27 17.34 11.12
C GLN A 219 4.78 17.75 11.12
N ASP A 220 4.34 18.44 10.08
CA ASP A 220 2.99 19.02 9.93
C ASP A 220 2.12 18.31 8.84
N CYS A 221 2.10 16.97 8.80
CA CYS A 221 1.30 16.19 7.82
C CYS A 221 -0.20 16.59 7.80
N ASP A 222 -0.76 17.08 8.91
CA ASP A 222 -2.16 17.48 9.02
C ASP A 222 -2.49 18.82 8.35
N LYS A 223 -1.51 19.73 8.21
CA LYS A 223 -1.70 20.97 7.44
C LYS A 223 -1.75 20.74 5.93
N TYR A 224 -1.14 19.64 5.45
CA TYR A 224 -1.02 19.32 4.02
C TYR A 224 -2.36 18.92 3.37
N LEU A 225 -3.33 18.46 4.15
CA LEU A 225 -4.66 18.07 3.65
C LEU A 225 -5.56 19.26 3.32
N ASN A 226 -5.38 20.41 3.99
CA ASN A 226 -6.13 21.64 3.71
C ASN A 226 -5.47 22.49 2.60
N SER A 227 -4.26 22.11 2.13
CA SER A 227 -3.57 22.75 1.01
C SER A 227 -3.75 22.01 -0.33
N LEU A 228 -4.44 20.87 -0.35
CA LEU A 228 -4.73 20.14 -1.59
C LEU A 228 -6.12 20.53 -2.14
N GLU A 229 -6.29 21.81 -2.49
CA GLU A 229 -7.29 22.19 -3.50
C GLU A 229 -6.68 21.92 -4.89
N ILE A 230 -6.96 20.69 -5.33
CA ILE A 230 -7.08 20.03 -6.65
C ILE A 230 -6.40 20.62 -7.90
N THR A 231 -5.96 21.87 -7.95
CA THR A 231 -5.46 22.44 -9.22
C THR A 231 -4.17 23.25 -9.16
N LYS A 232 -3.63 23.62 -7.98
CA LYS A 232 -2.27 24.17 -7.73
C LYS A 232 -2.32 25.06 -6.48
N LYS A 233 -1.77 24.62 -5.35
CA LYS A 233 -1.18 25.54 -4.36
C LYS A 233 0.33 25.44 -4.55
N GLU A 234 0.75 26.06 -5.65
CA GLU A 234 2.13 26.27 -6.05
C GLU A 234 2.98 26.66 -4.84
N ILE A 235 4.23 26.17 -4.82
CA ILE A 235 5.43 26.82 -4.29
C ILE A 235 5.13 27.70 -3.10
N LEU A 236 5.54 27.43 -1.86
CA LEU A 236 5.68 28.41 -0.76
C LEU A 236 5.31 27.71 0.59
N TYR A 237 5.86 28.06 1.76
CA TYR A 237 6.26 29.38 2.23
C TYR A 237 7.45 29.23 3.20
N PRO A 238 8.24 30.29 3.39
CA PRO A 238 7.87 31.10 4.53
C PRO A 238 7.73 32.57 4.14
N LYS A 239 6.66 33.19 4.63
CA LYS A 239 6.76 34.18 5.71
C LYS A 239 5.37 34.72 6.05
N GLN A 240 5.08 34.74 7.35
CA GLN A 240 4.58 35.98 7.94
C GLN A 240 5.64 36.45 8.92
N ILE A 241 6.23 37.61 8.64
CA ILE A 241 6.87 38.43 9.66
C ILE A 241 5.76 39.29 10.26
N VAL A 242 5.66 39.19 11.58
CA VAL A 242 4.87 40.01 12.49
C VAL A 242 5.13 41.50 12.24
N ILE A 243 4.06 42.30 12.14
CA ILE A 243 3.64 43.37 13.08
C ILE A 243 2.14 43.60 12.82
#